data_AF-A0A8B6ZW56-F1
#
_entry.id   AF-A0A8B6ZW56-F1
#
_cell.length_a   1.000
_cell.length_b   1.000
_cell.length_c   1.000
_cell.angle_alpha   90.00
_cell.angle_beta   90.00
_cell.angle_gamma   90.00
#
_symmetry.space_group_name_H-M   'P 1'
#
loop_
_entity.id
_entity.type
_entity.pdbx_description
1 polymer ?
#
loop_
_entity_poly.entity_id
_entity_poly.type
_entity_poly.pdbx_seq_one_letter_code
_entity_poly.pdbx_strand_id
1 'polypeptide(L)'
;MASCPVLYRERVFQSGDCAYRIPALLYLPQNKTLLAFSERRVSKTDEHAELIVLRRGGYDASTLQVQWHNQEVVAQAQLAGHRSMNPCPLYDEKTGTLFLFFIAVPGQVSEHHQLRTRVNVTRLCQVTSDDYGKTWSPPRDLTSTAIGSAHREWATFAVGPGHCLQLHNETWSLVLPAYAYRNLHSLRAPSPSAFCFLSHDHGHTWQRGHFVAQGTLECQVAEVGVGKQSVVHLNARSVHRARVQAESTNSGLDFKEPQQVKKLVEPPDGCHGSVISFPSPHAGSASSDKWLLYTHPTDPKQRSNLGVYLNKQPLDPEAWSEPSLLATGSCAYSDLQSMGSGPDGSPQFGCLYESDNYREIIFLLFTLKQAFPAEF
;
A
#
# COMPACT_ATOMS: atom_id res chain seq x y z
N MET A 1 23.53 -6.20 -12.16
CA MET A 1 23.45 -4.76 -11.87
C MET A 1 23.61 -4.59 -10.36
N ALA A 2 24.43 -3.63 -9.91
CA ALA A 2 24.52 -3.29 -8.50
C ALA A 2 23.26 -2.53 -8.07
N SER A 3 22.88 -2.61 -6.80
CA SER A 3 21.83 -1.74 -6.24
C SER A 3 22.31 -0.28 -6.22
N CYS A 4 21.39 0.67 -6.41
CA CYS A 4 21.71 2.09 -6.30
C CYS A 4 22.13 2.44 -4.85
N PRO A 5 22.97 3.48 -4.67
CA PRO A 5 23.33 3.95 -3.35
C PRO A 5 22.08 4.52 -2.65
N VAL A 6 21.97 4.26 -1.34
CA VAL A 6 20.86 4.73 -0.49
C VAL A 6 21.43 5.53 0.68
N LEU A 7 20.64 6.44 1.26
CA LEU A 7 21.05 7.23 2.42
C LEU A 7 21.15 6.39 3.70
N TYR A 8 20.19 5.50 3.89
CA TYR A 8 20.07 4.72 5.10
C TYR A 8 19.34 3.41 4.81
N ARG A 9 19.78 2.35 5.49
CA ARG A 9 19.21 1.01 5.37
C ARG A 9 19.27 0.34 6.73
N GLU A 10 18.12 -0.11 7.23
CA GLU A 10 18.04 -0.82 8.50
C GLU A 10 17.00 -1.93 8.44
N ARG A 11 17.28 -3.04 9.13
CA ARG A 11 16.30 -4.09 9.39
C ARG A 11 15.39 -3.64 10.54
N VAL A 12 14.13 -3.36 10.22
CA VAL A 12 13.16 -2.88 11.23
C VAL A 12 12.38 -4.00 11.90
N PHE A 13 12.11 -5.09 11.17
CA PHE A 13 11.52 -6.32 11.71
C PHE A 13 12.35 -7.52 11.32
N GLN A 14 12.57 -8.43 12.27
CA GLN A 14 13.32 -9.65 12.06
C GLN A 14 12.55 -10.84 12.60
N SER A 15 12.40 -11.88 11.79
CA SER A 15 11.80 -13.12 12.22
C SER A 15 12.71 -13.85 13.20
N GLY A 16 12.08 -14.45 14.22
CA GLY A 16 12.68 -15.31 15.22
C GLY A 16 11.63 -16.33 15.64
N ASP A 17 11.14 -16.25 16.87
CA ASP A 17 10.01 -17.07 17.34
C ASP A 17 8.68 -16.70 16.65
N CYS A 18 8.59 -15.51 16.06
CA CYS A 18 7.48 -15.06 15.22
C CYS A 18 8.01 -14.64 13.85
N ALA A 19 7.14 -14.64 12.84
CA ALA A 19 7.39 -14.09 11.51
C ALA A 19 6.73 -12.71 11.35
N TYR A 20 7.32 -11.87 10.50
CA TYR A 20 6.82 -10.54 10.17
C TYR A 20 6.65 -10.41 8.67
N ARG A 21 5.46 -9.99 8.24
CA ARG A 21 5.10 -9.83 6.82
C ARG A 21 4.13 -8.67 6.63
N ILE A 22 3.87 -8.32 5.38
CA ILE A 22 2.90 -7.29 4.96
C ILE A 22 3.25 -5.92 5.56
N PRO A 23 4.33 -5.29 5.05
CA PRO A 23 4.76 -3.99 5.52
C PRO A 23 3.74 -2.91 5.16
N ALA A 24 3.54 -1.97 6.07
CA ALA A 24 2.89 -0.69 5.77
C ALA A 24 3.65 0.44 6.44
N LEU A 25 3.86 1.55 5.72
CA LEU A 25 4.68 2.68 6.14
C LEU A 25 3.84 3.95 6.03
N LEU A 26 3.89 4.78 7.08
CA LEU A 26 3.25 6.09 7.07
C LEU A 26 4.23 7.14 7.60
N TYR A 27 4.41 8.23 6.85
CA TYR A 27 5.21 9.37 7.27
C TYR A 27 4.32 10.50 7.79
N LEU A 28 4.66 11.03 8.95
CA LEU A 28 4.01 12.16 9.61
C LEU A 28 4.93 13.38 9.51
N PRO A 29 4.73 14.29 8.55
CA PRO A 29 5.66 15.39 8.30
C PRO A 29 5.72 16.40 9.44
N GLN A 30 4.62 16.62 10.18
CA GLN A 30 4.52 17.63 11.22
C GLN A 30 5.48 17.40 12.38
N ASN A 31 5.79 16.14 12.68
CA ASN A 31 6.70 15.72 13.76
C ASN A 31 7.86 14.86 13.26
N LYS A 32 8.07 14.78 11.93
CA LYS A 32 9.10 13.95 11.28
C LYS A 32 9.15 12.52 11.82
N THR A 33 7.99 11.89 11.96
CA THR A 33 7.88 10.52 12.50
C THR A 33 7.46 9.55 11.42
N LEU A 34 8.10 8.39 11.37
CA LEU A 34 7.67 7.25 10.57
C LEU A 34 6.96 6.23 11.46
N LEU A 35 5.86 5.68 10.95
CA LEU A 35 5.15 4.57 11.55
C LEU A 35 5.30 3.37 10.63
N ALA A 36 6.06 2.37 11.06
CA ALA A 36 6.24 1.11 10.33
C ALA A 36 5.36 0.03 10.97
N PHE A 37 4.36 -0.44 10.23
CA PHE A 37 3.47 -1.52 10.63
C PHE A 37 3.83 -2.82 9.93
N SER A 38 3.51 -3.94 10.58
CA SER A 38 3.62 -5.27 10.01
C SER A 38 2.64 -6.22 10.69
N GLU A 39 2.21 -7.26 9.98
CA GLU A 39 1.60 -8.42 10.61
C GLU A 39 2.66 -9.20 11.40
N ARG A 40 2.38 -9.45 12.69
CA ARG A 40 3.07 -10.46 13.48
C ARG A 40 2.33 -11.78 13.32
N ARG A 41 3.09 -12.83 13.01
CA ARG A 41 2.58 -14.16 12.67
C ARG A 41 3.32 -15.25 13.43
N VAL A 42 2.66 -16.38 13.68
CA VAL A 42 3.31 -17.58 14.26
C VAL A 42 4.28 -18.20 13.26
N SER A 43 3.95 -18.19 11.96
CA SER A 43 4.85 -18.60 10.89
C SER A 43 4.61 -17.77 9.63
N LYS A 44 5.33 -18.08 8.54
CA LYS A 44 5.20 -17.35 7.26
C LYS A 44 3.86 -17.57 6.55
N THR A 45 3.13 -18.62 6.92
CA THR A 45 1.81 -18.98 6.41
C THR A 45 0.80 -17.87 6.69
N ASP A 46 -0.04 -17.53 5.72
CA ASP A 46 -0.95 -16.37 5.82
C ASP A 46 -2.04 -16.58 6.88
N GLU A 47 -2.52 -17.81 7.08
CA GLU A 47 -3.49 -18.16 8.13
C GLU A 47 -2.93 -18.08 9.55
N HIS A 48 -1.61 -17.96 9.69
CA HIS A 48 -0.91 -17.86 10.98
C HIS A 48 -0.64 -16.43 11.42
N ALA A 49 -1.19 -15.43 10.73
CA ALA A 49 -1.24 -14.07 11.25
C ALA A 49 -2.01 -14.02 12.57
N GLU A 50 -1.63 -13.11 13.46
CA GLU A 50 -2.27 -12.93 14.76
C GLU A 50 -2.67 -11.46 14.96
N LEU A 51 -1.67 -10.58 14.97
CA LEU A 51 -1.79 -9.19 15.42
C LEU A 51 -1.01 -8.25 14.51
N ILE A 52 -1.31 -6.96 14.59
CA ILE A 52 -0.52 -5.90 13.96
C ILE A 52 0.47 -5.34 14.98
N VAL A 53 1.73 -5.18 14.57
CA VAL A 53 2.78 -4.51 15.34
C VAL A 53 3.17 -3.20 14.68
N LEU A 54 3.71 -2.28 15.48
CA LEU A 54 4.17 -0.96 15.09
C LEU A 54 5.59 -0.72 15.64
N ARG A 55 6.45 -0.10 14.84
CA ARG A 55 7.62 0.66 15.30
C ARG A 55 7.46 2.12 14.92
N ARG A 56 7.66 3.01 15.89
CA ARG A 56 7.73 4.47 15.67
C ARG A 56 9.19 4.85 15.45
N GLY A 57 9.48 5.64 14.42
CA GLY A 57 10.83 6.07 14.06
C GLY A 57 10.93 7.58 13.99
N GLY A 58 11.76 8.20 14.84
CA GLY A 58 12.06 9.63 14.71
C GLY A 58 13.05 9.85 13.58
N TYR A 59 12.67 10.63 12.56
CA TYR A 59 13.55 10.98 11.44
C TYR A 59 14.34 12.26 11.75
N ASP A 60 15.66 12.13 11.78
CA ASP A 60 16.58 13.25 11.94
C ASP A 60 17.15 13.65 10.58
N ALA A 61 16.68 14.79 10.06
CA ALA A 61 17.12 15.34 8.78
C ALA A 61 18.60 15.78 8.76
N SER A 62 19.22 16.00 9.92
CA SER A 62 20.63 16.39 10.00
C SER A 62 21.59 15.21 9.85
N THR A 63 21.22 14.05 10.42
CA THR A 63 22.01 12.82 10.32
C THR A 63 21.52 11.89 9.20
N LEU A 64 20.34 12.15 8.65
CA LEU A 64 19.66 11.35 7.61
C LEU A 64 19.37 9.92 8.09
N GLN A 65 19.13 9.76 9.38
CA GLN A 65 18.88 8.48 10.03
C GLN A 65 17.49 8.46 10.67
N VAL A 66 16.99 7.25 10.88
CA VAL A 66 15.75 7.02 11.63
C VAL A 66 16.10 6.30 12.92
N GLN A 67 15.70 6.88 14.04
CA GLN A 67 15.83 6.24 15.35
C GLN A 67 14.55 5.48 15.66
N TRP A 68 14.57 4.16 15.40
CA TRP A 68 13.42 3.30 15.65
C TRP A 68 13.28 2.94 17.13
N HIS A 69 12.12 3.24 17.69
CA HIS A 69 11.72 2.81 19.02
C HIS A 69 11.50 1.29 19.06
N ASN A 70 11.32 0.76 20.26
CA ASN A 70 10.94 -0.65 20.44
C ASN A 70 9.62 -0.96 19.73
N GLN A 71 9.51 -2.20 19.26
CA GLN A 71 8.27 -2.72 18.69
C GLN A 71 7.18 -2.81 19.75
N GLU A 72 5.97 -2.42 19.36
CA GLU A 72 4.77 -2.51 20.18
C GLU A 72 3.66 -3.23 19.40
N VAL A 73 2.82 -3.99 20.11
CA VAL A 73 1.58 -4.53 19.54
C VAL A 73 0.54 -3.42 19.53
N VAL A 74 -0.16 -3.22 18.42
CA VAL A 74 -1.33 -2.34 18.37
C VAL A 74 -2.51 -3.10 18.99
N ALA A 75 -2.56 -3.14 20.32
CA ALA A 75 -3.44 -4.05 21.07
C ALA A 75 -4.94 -3.90 20.75
N GLN A 76 -5.37 -2.71 20.32
CA GLN A 76 -6.76 -2.47 19.93
C GLN A 76 -7.10 -2.93 18.50
N ALA A 77 -6.11 -3.13 17.62
CA ALA A 77 -6.33 -3.50 16.23
C ALA A 77 -6.61 -5.00 16.08
N GLN A 78 -7.67 -5.50 16.73
CA GLN A 78 -8.10 -6.89 16.69
C GLN A 78 -9.59 -7.04 17.02
N LEU A 79 -10.21 -8.12 16.55
CA LEU A 79 -11.52 -8.57 17.04
C LEU A 79 -11.33 -9.90 17.78
N ALA A 80 -12.10 -10.11 18.84
CA ALA A 80 -12.03 -11.36 19.63
C ALA A 80 -12.25 -12.59 18.72
N GLY A 81 -11.36 -13.58 18.82
CA GLY A 81 -11.42 -14.80 18.01
C GLY A 81 -11.05 -14.64 16.53
N HIS A 82 -10.53 -13.47 16.13
CA HIS A 82 -10.07 -13.20 14.76
C HIS A 82 -8.59 -12.89 14.73
N ARG A 83 -7.94 -13.20 13.61
CA ARG A 83 -6.60 -12.69 13.29
C ARG A 83 -6.69 -11.38 12.53
N SER A 84 -5.77 -10.45 12.80
CA SER A 84 -5.68 -9.17 12.08
C SER A 84 -4.64 -9.23 10.96
N MET A 85 -5.01 -8.77 9.78
CA MET A 85 -4.18 -8.79 8.57
C MET A 85 -4.32 -7.50 7.76
N ASN A 86 -3.42 -7.28 6.81
CA ASN A 86 -3.37 -6.13 5.90
C ASN A 86 -3.45 -4.77 6.62
N PRO A 87 -2.42 -4.37 7.39
CA PRO A 87 -2.36 -3.02 7.93
C PRO A 87 -2.37 -1.99 6.79
N CYS A 88 -3.30 -1.05 6.88
CA CYS A 88 -3.48 0.04 5.92
C CYS A 88 -3.59 1.37 6.67
N PRO A 89 -2.46 2.05 6.95
CA PRO A 89 -2.43 3.30 7.70
C PRO A 89 -2.79 4.50 6.83
N LEU A 90 -3.42 5.52 7.44
CA LEU A 90 -3.73 6.81 6.83
C LEU A 90 -3.62 7.90 7.90
N TYR A 91 -2.99 9.03 7.58
CA TYR A 91 -3.08 10.23 8.41
C TYR A 91 -4.03 11.23 7.76
N ASP A 92 -5.06 11.65 8.49
CA ASP A 92 -5.94 12.72 8.07
C ASP A 92 -5.34 14.05 8.51
N GLU A 93 -4.73 14.77 7.56
CA GLU A 93 -4.05 16.05 7.84
C GLU A 93 -5.00 17.13 8.32
N LYS A 94 -6.30 17.02 8.00
CA LYS A 94 -7.29 18.03 8.36
C LYS A 94 -7.73 17.92 9.81
N THR A 95 -7.87 16.69 10.30
CA THR A 95 -8.35 16.42 11.67
C THR A 95 -7.20 16.10 12.64
N GLY A 96 -6.04 15.71 12.13
CA GLY A 96 -4.93 15.19 12.93
C GLY A 96 -5.13 13.73 13.37
N THR A 97 -6.15 13.05 12.84
CA THR A 97 -6.48 11.67 13.21
C THR A 97 -5.63 10.69 12.42
N LEU A 98 -4.95 9.79 13.11
CA LEU A 98 -4.32 8.61 12.50
C LEU A 98 -5.34 7.48 12.43
N PHE A 99 -5.56 6.92 11.25
CA PHE A 99 -6.33 5.71 11.02
C PHE A 99 -5.40 4.53 10.76
N LEU A 100 -5.76 3.37 11.30
CA LEU A 100 -5.23 2.08 10.88
C LEU A 100 -6.41 1.19 10.49
N PHE A 101 -6.57 0.99 9.19
CA PHE A 101 -7.51 0.01 8.64
C PHE A 101 -6.84 -1.36 8.60
N PHE A 102 -7.64 -2.41 8.76
CA PHE A 102 -7.17 -3.80 8.67
C PHE A 102 -8.35 -4.73 8.37
N ILE A 103 -8.06 -5.96 7.94
CA ILE A 103 -9.06 -7.01 7.90
C ILE A 103 -8.95 -7.92 9.13
N ALA A 104 -10.08 -8.45 9.59
CA ALA A 104 -10.13 -9.46 10.63
C ALA A 104 -10.82 -10.74 10.10
N VAL A 105 -10.18 -11.89 10.28
CA VAL A 105 -10.69 -13.19 9.80
C VAL A 105 -10.79 -14.18 10.97
N PRO A 106 -11.90 -14.93 11.13
CA PRO A 106 -12.05 -15.87 12.25
C PRO A 106 -10.95 -16.93 12.28
N GLY A 107 -10.28 -17.06 13.43
CA GLY A 107 -9.25 -18.06 13.68
C GLY A 107 -8.28 -18.24 12.51
N GLN A 108 -8.22 -19.47 11.98
CA GLN A 108 -7.38 -19.85 10.84
C GLN A 108 -8.19 -20.16 9.57
N VAL A 109 -9.41 -19.62 9.43
CA VAL A 109 -10.19 -19.80 8.19
C VAL A 109 -9.41 -19.20 7.03
N SER A 110 -9.02 -20.03 6.05
CA SER A 110 -8.19 -19.62 4.92
C SER A 110 -8.96 -18.86 3.86
N GLU A 111 -8.26 -18.05 3.07
CA GLU A 111 -8.80 -17.46 1.85
C GLU A 111 -9.32 -18.56 0.91
N HIS A 112 -8.53 -19.62 0.73
CA HIS A 112 -8.91 -20.78 -0.09
C HIS A 112 -10.23 -21.42 0.35
N HIS A 113 -10.47 -21.55 1.67
CA HIS A 113 -11.74 -22.06 2.18
C HIS A 113 -12.90 -21.16 1.75
N GLN A 114 -12.78 -19.84 1.95
CA GLN A 114 -13.80 -18.86 1.58
C GLN A 114 -14.07 -18.85 0.06
N LEU A 115 -13.02 -18.94 -0.78
CA LEU A 115 -13.14 -19.05 -2.24
C LEU A 115 -13.90 -20.30 -2.68
N ARG A 116 -13.60 -21.44 -2.04
CA ARG A 116 -14.24 -22.73 -2.36
C ARG A 116 -15.69 -22.77 -1.91
N THR A 117 -15.99 -22.29 -0.70
CA THR A 117 -17.35 -22.32 -0.15
C THR A 117 -18.21 -21.15 -0.64
N ARG A 118 -17.58 -20.10 -1.16
CA ARG A 118 -18.21 -18.81 -1.52
C ARG A 118 -18.87 -18.12 -0.33
N VAL A 119 -18.40 -18.42 0.89
CA VAL A 119 -18.89 -17.84 2.13
C VAL A 119 -17.84 -16.89 2.67
N ASN A 120 -18.18 -15.61 2.65
CA ASN A 120 -17.35 -14.53 3.18
C ASN A 120 -17.52 -14.42 4.70
N VAL A 121 -16.40 -14.49 5.41
CA VAL A 121 -16.32 -14.29 6.87
C VAL A 121 -15.34 -13.18 7.25
N THR A 122 -14.72 -12.53 6.25
CA THR A 122 -13.78 -11.42 6.46
C THR A 122 -14.52 -10.16 6.93
N ARG A 123 -13.92 -9.46 7.90
CA ARG A 123 -14.40 -8.18 8.44
C ARG A 123 -13.45 -7.05 8.05
N LEU A 124 -14.01 -5.87 7.76
CA LEU A 124 -13.26 -4.63 7.60
C LEU A 124 -13.28 -3.87 8.92
N CYS A 125 -12.12 -3.57 9.49
CA CYS A 125 -12.01 -2.90 10.78
C CYS A 125 -11.13 -1.65 10.70
N GLN A 126 -11.30 -0.75 11.66
CA GLN A 126 -10.38 0.35 11.91
C GLN A 126 -10.13 0.55 13.40
N VAL A 127 -8.97 1.11 13.72
CA VAL A 127 -8.70 1.83 14.97
C VAL A 127 -8.17 3.21 14.63
N THR A 128 -8.33 4.16 15.54
CA THR A 128 -7.87 5.55 15.38
C THR A 128 -6.98 5.99 16.52
N SER A 129 -6.17 7.02 16.28
CA SER A 129 -5.25 7.59 17.25
C SER A 129 -5.18 9.11 17.07
N ASP A 130 -5.27 9.86 18.16
CA ASP A 130 -5.12 11.33 18.17
C ASP A 130 -3.75 11.78 18.73
N ASP A 131 -2.84 10.83 19.03
CA ASP A 131 -1.55 11.10 19.67
C ASP A 131 -0.35 10.46 18.94
N TYR A 132 -0.47 10.38 17.61
CA TYR A 132 0.57 9.84 16.69
C TYR A 132 0.91 8.36 16.94
N GLY A 133 -0.11 7.56 17.25
CA GLY A 133 -0.04 6.11 17.37
C GLY A 133 0.51 5.64 18.71
N LYS A 134 0.43 6.47 19.76
CA LYS A 134 0.82 6.07 21.13
C LYS A 134 -0.32 5.35 21.82
N THR A 135 -1.54 5.83 21.67
CA THR A 135 -2.76 5.17 22.13
C THR A 135 -3.73 5.01 20.98
N TRP A 136 -4.61 4.00 21.07
CA TRP A 136 -5.54 3.66 20.02
C TRP A 136 -6.95 3.53 20.60
N SER A 137 -7.95 3.94 19.82
CA SER A 137 -9.36 3.73 20.14
C SER A 137 -9.74 2.25 20.06
N PRO A 138 -10.86 1.82 20.68
CA PRO A 138 -11.41 0.50 20.47
C PRO A 138 -11.69 0.22 18.97
N PRO A 139 -11.59 -1.05 18.53
CA PRO A 139 -11.81 -1.41 17.13
C PRO A 139 -13.26 -1.16 16.71
N ARG A 140 -13.44 -0.53 15.55
CA ARG A 140 -14.74 -0.36 14.88
C ARG A 140 -14.83 -1.30 13.68
N ASP A 141 -15.84 -2.17 13.68
CA ASP A 141 -16.19 -3.00 12.51
C ASP A 141 -17.00 -2.15 11.51
N LEU A 142 -16.43 -1.92 10.33
CA LEU A 142 -16.99 -1.13 9.24
C LEU A 142 -17.74 -2.00 8.21
N THR A 143 -17.74 -3.32 8.36
CA THR A 143 -18.24 -4.26 7.33
C THR A 143 -19.68 -3.93 6.92
N SER A 144 -20.56 -3.71 7.89
CA SER A 144 -21.98 -3.43 7.62
C SER A 144 -22.17 -2.06 6.95
N THR A 145 -21.42 -1.05 7.35
CA THR A 145 -21.59 0.34 6.89
C THR A 145 -20.86 0.63 5.58
N ALA A 146 -19.72 0.00 5.31
CA ALA A 146 -18.91 0.24 4.11
C ALA A 146 -19.21 -0.73 2.96
N ILE A 147 -19.58 -1.98 3.29
CA ILE A 147 -19.82 -3.05 2.30
C ILE A 147 -21.31 -3.38 2.17
N GLY A 148 -22.01 -3.48 3.31
CA GLY A 148 -23.45 -3.75 3.33
C GLY A 148 -23.82 -5.08 2.67
N SER A 149 -24.86 -5.05 1.83
CA SER A 149 -25.39 -6.25 1.16
C SER A 149 -24.39 -6.93 0.22
N ALA A 150 -23.46 -6.17 -0.36
CA ALA A 150 -22.44 -6.69 -1.27
C ALA A 150 -21.51 -7.72 -0.61
N HIS A 151 -21.46 -7.77 0.72
CA HIS A 151 -20.64 -8.74 1.47
C HIS A 151 -20.98 -10.18 1.09
N ARG A 152 -22.27 -10.47 0.81
CA ARG A 152 -22.77 -11.79 0.38
C ARG A 152 -22.48 -12.10 -1.09
N GLU A 153 -22.14 -11.08 -1.89
CA GLU A 153 -21.80 -11.24 -3.31
C GLU A 153 -20.33 -11.58 -3.51
N TRP A 154 -19.52 -11.53 -2.45
CA TRP A 154 -18.10 -11.81 -2.48
C TRP A 154 -17.82 -13.12 -1.76
N ALA A 155 -16.81 -13.85 -2.21
CA ALA A 155 -16.27 -14.99 -1.48
C ALA A 155 -15.36 -14.51 -0.34
N THR A 156 -14.56 -13.46 -0.57
CA THR A 156 -13.73 -12.76 0.42
C THR A 156 -13.25 -11.45 -0.20
N PHE A 157 -12.62 -10.58 0.58
CA PHE A 157 -12.02 -9.32 0.14
C PHE A 157 -10.83 -8.96 1.04
N ALA A 158 -10.03 -7.99 0.61
CA ALA A 158 -8.99 -7.39 1.43
C ALA A 158 -8.82 -5.90 1.09
N VAL A 159 -8.12 -5.17 1.97
CA VAL A 159 -7.67 -3.79 1.74
C VAL A 159 -6.17 -3.74 1.52
N GLY A 160 -5.68 -2.73 0.80
CA GLY A 160 -4.28 -2.50 0.45
C GLY A 160 -3.55 -3.79 0.03
N PRO A 161 -2.50 -4.21 0.75
CA PRO A 161 -1.96 -3.63 2.00
C PRO A 161 -1.15 -2.33 1.77
N GLY A 162 -0.67 -1.72 2.86
CA GLY A 162 0.16 -0.51 2.79
C GLY A 162 -0.66 0.79 2.91
N HIS A 163 0.02 1.93 2.77
CA HIS A 163 -0.59 3.24 2.99
C HIS A 163 -1.84 3.48 2.13
N CYS A 164 -2.79 4.20 2.70
CA CYS A 164 -3.96 4.71 1.99
C CYS A 164 -3.68 6.13 1.47
N LEU A 165 -4.68 6.73 0.80
CA LEU A 165 -4.54 8.05 0.19
C LEU A 165 -5.55 9.04 0.80
N GLN A 166 -5.09 10.24 1.13
CA GLN A 166 -5.96 11.40 1.34
C GLN A 166 -5.88 12.29 0.09
N LEU A 167 -7.03 12.62 -0.48
CA LEU A 167 -7.14 13.51 -1.64
C LEU A 167 -7.10 14.97 -1.20
N HIS A 168 -6.51 15.83 -2.02
CA HIS A 168 -6.50 17.28 -1.80
C HIS A 168 -7.67 17.97 -2.50
N ASN A 169 -8.86 17.36 -2.39
CA ASN A 169 -10.12 17.94 -2.86
C ASN A 169 -10.80 18.77 -1.75
N GLU A 170 -11.95 19.37 -2.06
CA GLU A 170 -12.66 20.25 -1.11
C GLU A 170 -12.98 19.58 0.24
N THR A 171 -13.19 18.27 0.24
CA THR A 171 -13.59 17.49 1.42
C THR A 171 -12.45 16.69 2.06
N TRP A 172 -11.21 16.80 1.56
CA TRP A 172 -10.06 16.05 2.06
C TRP A 172 -10.31 14.54 2.13
N SER A 173 -10.93 14.02 1.06
CA SER A 173 -11.49 12.67 1.04
C SER A 173 -10.46 11.58 1.32
N LEU A 174 -10.87 10.55 2.07
CA LEU A 174 -10.06 9.37 2.36
C LEU A 174 -10.35 8.27 1.33
N VAL A 175 -9.30 7.68 0.77
CA VAL A 175 -9.39 6.60 -0.23
C VAL A 175 -8.62 5.39 0.27
N LEU A 176 -9.35 4.30 0.49
CA LEU A 176 -8.82 3.02 0.97
C LEU A 176 -8.85 2.02 -0.19
N PRO A 177 -7.69 1.68 -0.80
CA PRO A 177 -7.63 0.72 -1.90
C PRO A 177 -7.99 -0.70 -1.42
N ALA A 178 -8.67 -1.47 -2.26
CA ALA A 178 -9.19 -2.79 -1.91
C ALA A 178 -9.37 -3.69 -3.13
N TYR A 179 -9.60 -4.97 -2.90
CA TYR A 179 -10.06 -5.91 -3.91
C TYR A 179 -11.02 -6.94 -3.32
N ALA A 180 -11.93 -7.47 -4.13
CA ALA A 180 -12.85 -8.52 -3.71
C ALA A 180 -12.96 -9.64 -4.75
N TYR A 181 -13.08 -10.88 -4.26
CA TYR A 181 -13.38 -12.05 -5.09
C TYR A 181 -14.88 -12.16 -5.30
N ARG A 182 -15.36 -11.79 -6.49
CA ARG A 182 -16.79 -11.66 -6.80
C ARG A 182 -17.40 -12.98 -7.26
N ASN A 183 -18.55 -13.35 -6.69
CA ASN A 183 -19.34 -14.52 -7.07
C ASN A 183 -20.20 -14.23 -8.31
N LEU A 184 -19.57 -13.93 -9.45
CA LEU A 184 -20.27 -13.52 -10.69
C LEU A 184 -21.05 -14.66 -11.37
N HIS A 185 -20.56 -15.89 -11.24
CA HIS A 185 -21.16 -17.08 -11.86
C HIS A 185 -21.14 -18.25 -10.89
N SER A 186 -22.21 -19.04 -10.87
CA SER A 186 -22.35 -20.21 -9.99
C SER A 186 -21.37 -21.35 -10.31
N LEU A 187 -20.92 -21.45 -11.57
CA LEU A 187 -20.06 -22.55 -12.05
C LEU A 187 -18.58 -22.17 -12.18
N ARG A 188 -18.24 -20.87 -12.23
CA ARG A 188 -16.84 -20.40 -12.33
C ARG A 188 -16.32 -19.99 -10.96
N ALA A 189 -15.03 -20.17 -10.72
CA ALA A 189 -14.39 -19.69 -9.51
C ALA A 189 -14.65 -18.17 -9.32
N PRO A 190 -14.76 -17.69 -8.07
CA PRO A 190 -14.85 -16.25 -7.80
C PRO A 190 -13.68 -15.49 -8.46
N SER A 191 -13.98 -14.37 -9.11
CA SER A 191 -12.99 -13.58 -9.85
C SER A 191 -12.62 -12.32 -9.06
N PRO A 192 -11.33 -12.06 -8.79
CA PRO A 192 -10.92 -10.88 -8.05
C PRO A 192 -11.05 -9.62 -8.91
N SER A 193 -11.44 -8.51 -8.29
CA SER A 193 -11.42 -7.19 -8.93
C SER A 193 -11.09 -6.12 -7.88
N ALA A 194 -10.11 -5.27 -8.20
CA ALA A 194 -9.75 -4.10 -7.43
C ALA A 194 -10.85 -3.04 -7.46
N PHE A 195 -10.93 -2.23 -6.40
CA PHE A 195 -11.80 -1.07 -6.24
C PHE A 195 -11.25 -0.19 -5.09
N CYS A 196 -11.98 0.86 -4.70
CA CYS A 196 -11.65 1.68 -3.53
C CYS A 196 -12.87 1.85 -2.62
N PHE A 197 -12.64 1.95 -1.31
CA PHE A 197 -13.59 2.59 -0.40
C PHE A 197 -13.27 4.07 -0.28
N LEU A 198 -14.31 4.90 -0.18
CA LEU A 198 -14.19 6.35 -0.16
C LEU A 198 -14.94 6.92 1.04
N SER A 199 -14.34 7.88 1.73
CA SER A 199 -15.00 8.69 2.74
C SER A 199 -14.80 10.17 2.43
N HIS A 200 -15.87 10.95 2.48
CA HIS A 200 -15.86 12.40 2.24
C HIS A 200 -16.07 13.21 3.52
N ASP A 201 -16.08 12.52 4.66
CA ASP A 201 -16.42 13.05 5.98
C ASP A 201 -15.46 12.50 7.04
N HIS A 202 -14.17 12.44 6.71
CA HIS A 202 -13.11 12.09 7.66
C HIS A 202 -13.32 10.74 8.35
N GLY A 203 -13.82 9.74 7.60
CA GLY A 203 -14.00 8.36 8.07
C GLY A 203 -15.31 8.10 8.83
N HIS A 204 -16.24 9.05 8.88
CA HIS A 204 -17.55 8.83 9.51
C HIS A 204 -18.42 7.85 8.72
N THR A 205 -18.54 8.07 7.41
CA THR A 205 -19.25 7.21 6.47
C THR A 205 -18.34 6.77 5.32
N TRP A 206 -18.68 5.62 4.74
CA TRP A 206 -17.91 5.00 3.68
C TRP A 206 -18.82 4.59 2.53
N GLN A 207 -18.40 4.87 1.31
CA GLN A 207 -19.00 4.35 0.10
C GLN A 207 -18.01 3.43 -0.61
N ARG A 208 -18.55 2.54 -1.44
CA ARG A 208 -17.79 1.59 -2.24
C ARG A 208 -17.75 2.05 -3.70
N GLY A 209 -16.55 2.21 -4.24
CA GLY A 209 -16.33 2.45 -5.66
C GLY A 209 -16.68 1.26 -6.55
N HIS A 210 -16.78 1.53 -7.85
CA HIS A 210 -16.96 0.50 -8.87
C HIS A 210 -15.67 -0.31 -9.08
N PHE A 211 -15.84 -1.54 -9.54
CA PHE A 211 -14.72 -2.45 -9.80
C PHE A 211 -13.96 -2.04 -11.05
N VAL A 212 -12.64 -2.29 -11.05
CA VAL A 212 -11.75 -2.10 -12.21
C VAL A 212 -11.89 -3.29 -13.18
N ALA A 213 -10.82 -4.06 -13.43
CA ALA A 213 -10.82 -5.24 -14.28
C ALA A 213 -10.95 -6.51 -13.45
N GLN A 214 -11.56 -7.55 -14.02
CA GLN A 214 -11.40 -8.90 -13.49
C GLN A 214 -9.94 -9.35 -13.55
N GLY A 215 -9.51 -10.17 -12.59
CA GLY A 215 -8.12 -10.63 -12.51
C GLY A 215 -7.16 -9.61 -11.88
N THR A 216 -7.68 -8.57 -11.23
CA THR A 216 -6.89 -7.61 -10.44
C THR A 216 -7.03 -7.91 -8.95
N LEU A 217 -5.89 -7.92 -8.24
CA LEU A 217 -5.78 -8.23 -6.81
C LEU A 217 -5.34 -7.00 -6.01
N GLU A 218 -4.41 -7.14 -5.06
CA GLU A 218 -3.93 -6.04 -4.22
C GLU A 218 -3.48 -4.84 -5.06
N CYS A 219 -3.86 -3.65 -4.62
CA CYS A 219 -3.60 -2.40 -5.33
C CYS A 219 -3.29 -1.28 -4.35
N GLN A 220 -2.65 -0.24 -4.89
CA GLN A 220 -2.50 1.06 -4.24
C GLN A 220 -2.93 2.16 -5.20
N VAL A 221 -3.19 3.35 -4.64
CA VAL A 221 -3.64 4.52 -5.37
C VAL A 221 -2.79 5.74 -5.06
N ALA A 222 -2.63 6.62 -6.05
CA ALA A 222 -1.94 7.89 -5.90
C ALA A 222 -2.73 9.01 -6.60
N GLU A 223 -2.72 10.20 -6.01
CA GLU A 223 -3.34 11.39 -6.60
C GLU A 223 -2.33 12.13 -7.50
N VAL A 224 -2.67 12.33 -8.77
CA VAL A 224 -1.86 13.08 -9.75
C VAL A 224 -2.68 14.22 -10.38
N GLY A 225 -1.98 15.30 -10.76
CA GLY A 225 -2.59 16.45 -11.42
C GLY A 225 -2.40 16.42 -12.93
N VAL A 226 -3.49 16.61 -13.69
CA VAL A 226 -3.47 16.81 -15.14
C VAL A 226 -4.16 18.13 -15.47
N GLY A 227 -3.36 19.15 -15.76
CA GLY A 227 -3.86 20.53 -15.88
C GLY A 227 -4.52 20.98 -14.58
N LYS A 228 -5.82 21.27 -14.62
CA LYS A 228 -6.62 21.67 -13.43
C LYS A 228 -7.37 20.50 -12.77
N GLN A 229 -7.27 19.29 -13.30
CA GLN A 229 -8.04 18.14 -12.83
C GLN A 229 -7.18 17.21 -11.98
N SER A 230 -7.70 16.80 -10.82
CA SER A 230 -7.13 15.72 -10.02
C SER A 230 -7.60 14.36 -10.55
N VAL A 231 -6.66 13.43 -10.70
CA VAL A 231 -6.90 12.05 -11.15
C VAL A 231 -6.34 11.10 -10.10
N VAL A 232 -7.13 10.09 -9.74
CA VAL A 232 -6.66 8.98 -8.92
C VAL A 232 -6.12 7.90 -9.85
N HIS A 233 -4.81 7.68 -9.80
CA HIS A 233 -4.13 6.58 -10.48
C HIS A 233 -4.16 5.34 -9.58
N LEU A 234 -4.59 4.20 -10.12
CA LEU A 234 -4.60 2.91 -9.44
C LEU A 234 -3.63 1.96 -10.13
N ASN A 235 -2.77 1.30 -9.34
CA ASN A 235 -1.85 0.27 -9.82
C ASN A 235 -2.14 -1.05 -9.08
N ALA A 236 -2.53 -2.09 -9.81
CA ALA A 236 -2.99 -3.36 -9.26
C ALA A 236 -2.13 -4.54 -9.70
N ARG A 237 -2.01 -5.50 -8.78
CA ARG A 237 -1.46 -6.82 -9.05
C ARG A 237 -2.32 -7.56 -10.05
N SER A 238 -1.65 -8.30 -10.93
CA SER A 238 -2.31 -9.23 -11.86
C SER A 238 -1.54 -10.55 -11.96
N VAL A 239 -2.19 -11.56 -12.55
CA VAL A 239 -1.58 -12.85 -12.91
C VAL A 239 -1.22 -12.93 -14.40
N HIS A 240 -1.27 -11.79 -15.12
CA HIS A 240 -1.11 -11.70 -16.57
C HIS A 240 0.27 -11.21 -17.01
N ARG A 241 1.32 -11.47 -16.21
CA ARG A 241 2.74 -11.11 -16.48
C ARG A 241 3.05 -9.61 -16.56
N ALA A 242 2.07 -8.75 -16.38
CA ALA A 242 2.21 -7.30 -16.31
C ALA A 242 1.26 -6.70 -15.28
N ARG A 243 1.61 -5.55 -14.71
CA ARG A 243 0.70 -4.78 -13.85
C ARG A 243 -0.52 -4.30 -14.61
N VAL A 244 -1.61 -4.07 -13.90
CA VAL A 244 -2.79 -3.38 -14.44
C VAL A 244 -2.85 -1.99 -13.82
N GLN A 245 -2.96 -0.96 -14.67
CA GLN A 245 -3.24 0.40 -14.22
C GLN A 245 -4.64 0.84 -14.65
N ALA A 246 -5.25 1.71 -13.87
CA ALA A 246 -6.50 2.38 -14.23
C ALA A 246 -6.55 3.78 -13.62
N GLU A 247 -7.40 4.63 -14.19
CA GLU A 247 -7.52 6.03 -13.80
C GLU A 247 -8.95 6.37 -13.41
N SER A 248 -9.10 7.19 -12.38
CA SER A 248 -10.38 7.75 -11.97
C SER A 248 -10.34 9.27 -11.96
N THR A 249 -11.31 9.88 -12.63
CA THR A 249 -11.52 11.34 -12.67
C THR A 249 -12.57 11.82 -11.67
N ASN A 250 -13.09 10.93 -10.83
CA ASN A 250 -14.12 11.21 -9.82
C ASN A 250 -13.73 10.61 -8.45
N SER A 251 -12.49 10.88 -8.02
CA SER A 251 -11.98 10.55 -6.69
C SER A 251 -11.90 9.05 -6.37
N GLY A 252 -11.86 8.16 -7.37
CA GLY A 252 -11.80 6.70 -7.18
C GLY A 252 -13.17 6.01 -7.19
N LEU A 253 -14.25 6.72 -7.51
CA LEU A 253 -15.59 6.13 -7.59
C LEU A 253 -15.74 5.25 -8.83
N ASP A 254 -15.27 5.72 -9.98
CA ASP A 254 -15.27 5.00 -11.25
C ASP A 254 -13.87 5.02 -11.86
N PHE A 255 -13.44 3.88 -12.40
CA PHE A 255 -12.20 3.76 -13.15
C PHE A 255 -12.50 3.60 -14.63
N LYS A 256 -11.72 4.29 -15.47
CA LYS A 256 -11.72 4.12 -16.93
C LYS A 256 -11.21 2.72 -17.31
N GLU A 257 -11.25 2.43 -18.61
CA GLU A 257 -10.76 1.16 -19.17
C GLU A 257 -9.35 0.84 -18.65
N PRO A 258 -9.15 -0.31 -17.98
CA PRO A 258 -7.87 -0.69 -17.42
C PRO A 258 -6.86 -1.06 -18.51
N GLN A 259 -5.59 -0.76 -18.25
CA GLN A 259 -4.48 -1.00 -19.18
C GLN A 259 -3.45 -1.94 -18.57
N GLN A 260 -3.01 -2.94 -19.34
CA GLN A 260 -1.83 -3.73 -18.98
C GLN A 260 -0.55 -2.93 -19.25
N VAL A 261 0.31 -2.81 -18.26
CA VAL A 261 1.54 -2.03 -18.34
C VAL A 261 2.72 -2.97 -18.53
N LYS A 262 3.05 -3.28 -19.79
CA LYS A 262 4.09 -4.29 -20.12
C LYS A 262 5.48 -3.97 -19.57
N LYS A 263 5.78 -2.68 -19.34
CA LYS A 263 7.02 -2.20 -18.71
C LYS A 263 7.12 -2.53 -17.21
N LEU A 264 5.98 -2.80 -16.57
CA LEU A 264 5.92 -3.20 -15.17
C LEU A 264 5.58 -4.68 -15.09
N VAL A 265 6.61 -5.51 -14.98
CA VAL A 265 6.51 -6.97 -15.02
C VAL A 265 5.81 -7.55 -13.79
N GLU A 266 5.07 -8.65 -13.98
CA GLU A 266 4.58 -9.52 -12.90
C GLU A 266 5.21 -10.92 -12.99
N PRO A 267 5.70 -11.49 -11.86
CA PRO A 267 6.01 -12.92 -11.78
C PRO A 267 4.75 -13.79 -11.97
N PRO A 268 4.86 -15.13 -12.13
CA PRO A 268 3.73 -15.99 -12.48
C PRO A 268 2.47 -15.83 -11.61
N ASP A 269 2.65 -15.74 -10.28
CA ASP A 269 1.55 -15.55 -9.32
C ASP A 269 1.32 -14.08 -8.96
N GLY A 270 2.08 -13.18 -9.57
CA GLY A 270 2.18 -11.77 -9.24
C GLY A 270 2.72 -11.45 -7.85
N CYS A 271 2.87 -10.17 -7.54
CA CYS A 271 3.29 -9.67 -6.23
C CYS A 271 2.63 -8.32 -5.91
N HIS A 272 2.50 -7.98 -4.63
CA HIS A 272 2.16 -6.61 -4.27
C HIS A 272 3.29 -5.65 -4.67
N GLY A 273 2.93 -4.42 -5.02
CA GLY A 273 3.84 -3.32 -5.33
C GLY A 273 3.22 -2.01 -4.86
N SER A 274 4.05 -1.02 -4.57
CA SER A 274 3.62 0.25 -3.99
C SER A 274 3.78 1.39 -4.97
N VAL A 275 2.82 2.31 -4.99
CA VAL A 275 2.86 3.52 -5.82
C VAL A 275 2.57 4.76 -4.97
N ILE A 276 3.35 5.81 -5.17
CA ILE A 276 3.11 7.15 -4.59
C ILE A 276 3.23 8.22 -5.68
N SER A 277 2.60 9.36 -5.46
CA SER A 277 2.91 10.58 -6.20
C SER A 277 3.80 11.51 -5.38
N PHE A 278 4.61 12.31 -6.07
CA PHE A 278 5.46 13.32 -5.45
C PHE A 278 5.63 14.53 -6.37
N PRO A 279 5.92 15.74 -5.84
CA PRO A 279 6.10 16.93 -6.66
C PRO A 279 7.19 16.74 -7.72
N SER A 280 6.89 17.10 -8.97
CA SER A 280 7.87 17.10 -10.06
C SER A 280 9.04 18.05 -9.73
N PRO A 281 10.32 17.63 -9.88
CA PRO A 281 11.47 18.53 -9.73
C PRO A 281 11.45 19.70 -10.72
N HIS A 282 10.67 19.59 -11.79
CA HIS A 282 10.55 20.57 -12.88
C HIS A 282 9.23 21.36 -12.86
N ALA A 283 8.55 21.40 -11.71
CA ALA A 283 7.29 22.13 -11.53
C ALA A 283 7.47 23.60 -11.97
N GLY A 284 6.66 24.05 -12.95
CA GLY A 284 6.77 25.36 -13.60
C GLY A 284 7.00 25.31 -15.12
N SER A 285 7.36 24.16 -15.68
CA SER A 285 7.23 23.86 -17.12
C SER A 285 5.84 23.26 -17.41
N ALA A 286 5.33 23.31 -18.64
CA ALA A 286 3.98 22.87 -19.03
C ALA A 286 3.67 21.35 -18.88
N SER A 287 4.39 20.65 -18.01
CA SER A 287 4.28 19.21 -17.71
C SER A 287 3.54 18.96 -16.39
N SER A 288 3.19 17.70 -16.08
CA SER A 288 2.43 17.32 -14.88
C SER A 288 3.14 17.75 -13.58
N ASP A 289 2.37 18.34 -12.64
CA ASP A 289 2.88 18.85 -11.36
C ASP A 289 3.40 17.75 -10.41
N LYS A 290 3.00 16.50 -10.66
CA LYS A 290 3.40 15.34 -9.87
C LYS A 290 3.93 14.23 -10.78
N TRP A 291 4.98 13.56 -10.34
CA TRP A 291 5.44 12.30 -10.94
C TRP A 291 5.01 11.12 -10.06
N LEU A 292 5.05 9.91 -10.62
CA LEU A 292 4.81 8.68 -9.87
C LEU A 292 6.12 7.94 -9.62
N LEU A 293 6.24 7.40 -8.41
CA LEU A 293 7.27 6.44 -8.04
C LEU A 293 6.60 5.10 -7.74
N TYR A 294 7.16 4.01 -8.22
CA TYR A 294 6.63 2.66 -8.01
C TYR A 294 7.73 1.68 -7.61
N THR A 295 7.48 0.83 -6.61
CA THR A 295 8.40 -0.25 -6.20
C THR A 295 7.78 -1.63 -6.31
N HIS A 296 8.54 -2.57 -6.88
CA HIS A 296 8.12 -3.95 -7.10
C HIS A 296 9.30 -4.85 -7.51
N PRO A 297 9.24 -6.17 -7.28
CA PRO A 297 10.21 -7.11 -7.86
C PRO A 297 10.34 -7.00 -9.39
N THR A 298 11.56 -7.05 -9.89
CA THR A 298 11.84 -6.85 -11.33
C THR A 298 12.05 -8.16 -12.10
N ASP A 299 12.12 -9.29 -11.40
CA ASP A 299 12.33 -10.58 -12.05
C ASP A 299 11.00 -11.17 -12.60
N PRO A 300 10.90 -11.50 -13.90
CA PRO A 300 9.69 -12.05 -14.52
C PRO A 300 9.29 -13.45 -14.03
N LYS A 301 10.17 -14.15 -13.32
CA LYS A 301 9.99 -15.55 -12.92
C LYS A 301 9.71 -15.71 -11.43
N GLN A 302 10.15 -14.78 -10.60
CA GLN A 302 10.09 -14.94 -9.14
C GLN A 302 10.11 -13.58 -8.43
N ARG A 303 9.77 -13.58 -7.14
CA ARG A 303 9.81 -12.39 -6.28
C ARG A 303 11.26 -12.09 -5.87
N SER A 304 12.00 -11.43 -6.75
CA SER A 304 13.38 -11.01 -6.49
C SER A 304 13.74 -9.70 -7.17
N ASN A 305 14.77 -9.06 -6.65
CA ASN A 305 15.34 -7.79 -7.09
C ASN A 305 14.32 -6.65 -7.02
N LEU A 306 14.21 -5.99 -5.87
CA LEU A 306 13.33 -4.84 -5.70
C LEU A 306 13.82 -3.69 -6.59
N GLY A 307 12.97 -3.29 -7.54
CA GLY A 307 13.21 -2.14 -8.40
C GLY A 307 12.39 -0.94 -7.96
N VAL A 308 12.87 0.24 -8.33
CA VAL A 308 12.12 1.48 -8.33
C VAL A 308 11.96 1.97 -9.77
N TYR A 309 10.75 2.34 -10.13
CA TYR A 309 10.36 2.83 -11.44
C TYR A 309 9.85 4.26 -11.30
N LEU A 310 10.11 5.07 -12.33
CA LEU A 310 9.67 6.45 -12.40
C LEU A 310 8.69 6.62 -13.57
N ASN A 311 7.60 7.34 -13.35
CA ASN A 311 6.75 7.82 -14.43
C ASN A 311 6.61 9.35 -14.36
N LYS A 312 7.14 10.02 -15.39
CA LYS A 312 7.13 11.48 -15.54
C LYS A 312 5.88 12.02 -16.24
N GLN A 313 5.08 11.12 -16.82
CA GLN A 313 3.79 11.40 -17.45
C GLN A 313 2.78 10.38 -16.90
N PRO A 314 2.28 10.57 -15.66
CA PRO A 314 1.58 9.53 -14.88
C PRO A 314 0.41 8.79 -15.53
N LEU A 315 -0.21 9.38 -16.55
CA LEU A 315 -1.34 8.79 -17.30
C LEU A 315 -0.89 7.93 -18.50
N ASP A 316 0.37 8.03 -18.90
CA ASP A 316 0.91 7.26 -20.02
C ASP A 316 1.54 5.94 -19.51
N PRO A 317 0.96 4.76 -19.82
CA PRO A 317 1.56 3.47 -19.47
C PRO A 317 2.94 3.24 -20.11
N GLU A 318 3.25 3.90 -21.21
CA GLU A 318 4.53 3.76 -21.90
C GLU A 318 5.63 4.66 -21.31
N ALA A 319 5.25 5.63 -20.47
CA ALA A 319 6.17 6.58 -19.83
C ALA A 319 6.88 6.03 -18.58
N TRP A 320 6.57 4.80 -18.15
CA TRP A 320 7.34 4.11 -17.11
C TRP A 320 8.79 3.88 -17.58
N SER A 321 9.73 4.26 -16.73
CA SER A 321 11.16 4.04 -16.93
C SER A 321 11.52 2.54 -16.85
N GLU A 322 12.74 2.20 -17.26
CA GLU A 322 13.38 0.98 -16.77
C GLU A 322 13.64 1.10 -15.25
N PRO A 323 13.70 -0.01 -14.49
CA PRO A 323 13.90 0.04 -13.06
C PRO A 323 15.35 0.32 -12.68
N SER A 324 15.53 1.15 -11.66
CA SER A 324 16.76 1.15 -10.85
C SER A 324 16.63 0.14 -9.72
N LEU A 325 17.66 -0.65 -9.44
CA LEU A 325 17.60 -1.67 -8.37
C LEU A 325 17.81 -1.03 -7.00
N LEU A 326 16.84 -1.17 -6.10
CA LEU A 326 16.98 -0.79 -4.68
C LEU A 326 17.63 -1.92 -3.86
N ALA A 327 17.30 -3.18 -4.17
CA ALA A 327 17.83 -4.34 -3.47
C ALA A 327 17.96 -5.54 -4.42
N THR A 328 18.95 -6.38 -4.21
CA THR A 328 19.15 -7.65 -4.93
C THR A 328 18.67 -8.83 -4.10
N GLY A 329 18.38 -9.95 -4.76
CA GLY A 329 17.96 -11.18 -4.09
C GLY A 329 16.47 -11.19 -3.74
N SER A 330 16.08 -12.04 -2.79
CA SER A 330 14.67 -12.24 -2.41
C SER A 330 14.03 -10.95 -1.89
N CYS A 331 12.99 -10.48 -2.58
CA CYS A 331 12.24 -9.27 -2.26
C CYS A 331 10.77 -9.49 -2.64
N ALA A 332 9.82 -9.07 -1.81
CA ALA A 332 8.40 -9.24 -2.08
C ALA A 332 7.61 -7.94 -1.86
N TYR A 333 6.68 -7.91 -0.90
CA TYR A 333 5.78 -6.78 -0.70
C TYR A 333 6.60 -5.55 -0.30
N SER A 334 6.21 -4.37 -0.79
CA SER A 334 6.82 -3.08 -0.42
C SER A 334 5.75 -2.02 -0.18
N ASP A 335 6.13 -0.96 0.54
CA ASP A 335 5.32 0.24 0.77
C ASP A 335 6.19 1.50 0.80
N LEU A 336 5.82 2.51 0.00
CA LEU A 336 6.54 3.77 -0.19
C LEU A 336 5.90 4.92 0.60
N GLN A 337 6.73 5.88 0.99
CA GLN A 337 6.31 7.19 1.49
C GLN A 337 7.19 8.31 0.91
N SER A 338 6.56 9.41 0.50
CA SER A 338 7.27 10.65 0.19
C SER A 338 7.64 11.36 1.50
N MET A 339 8.88 11.82 1.63
CA MET A 339 9.39 12.45 2.86
C MET A 339 9.78 13.93 2.66
N GLY A 340 9.42 14.52 1.52
CA GLY A 340 9.75 15.89 1.17
C GLY A 340 11.11 16.02 0.47
N SER A 341 11.81 17.15 0.66
CA SER A 341 13.12 17.38 0.07
C SER A 341 14.22 16.67 0.85
N GLY A 342 15.08 15.95 0.12
CA GLY A 342 16.26 15.29 0.64
C GLY A 342 17.48 16.20 0.79
N PRO A 343 18.59 15.66 1.31
CA PRO A 343 19.83 16.40 1.57
C PRO A 343 20.51 16.93 0.30
N ASP A 344 20.23 16.34 -0.86
CA ASP A 344 20.77 16.75 -2.16
C ASP A 344 19.82 17.70 -2.93
N GLY A 345 18.76 18.17 -2.26
CA GLY A 345 17.72 19.03 -2.83
C GLY A 345 16.68 18.29 -3.68
N SER A 346 16.90 17.02 -4.01
CA SER A 346 15.92 16.21 -4.75
C SER A 346 14.89 15.55 -3.81
N PRO A 347 13.73 15.11 -4.30
CA PRO A 347 12.74 14.41 -3.47
C PRO A 347 13.33 13.20 -2.72
N GLN A 348 12.97 13.04 -1.45
CA GLN A 348 13.38 11.93 -0.58
C GLN A 348 12.22 10.96 -0.34
N PHE A 349 12.56 9.67 -0.26
CA PHE A 349 11.60 8.59 -0.12
C PHE A 349 12.00 7.63 1.00
N GLY A 350 10.99 7.17 1.73
CA GLY A 350 11.07 6.00 2.60
C GLY A 350 10.44 4.80 1.92
N CYS A 351 11.06 3.64 2.04
CA CYS A 351 10.53 2.38 1.50
C CYS A 351 10.67 1.28 2.55
N LEU A 352 9.58 0.56 2.80
CA LEU A 352 9.55 -0.63 3.64
C LEU A 352 9.31 -1.86 2.76
N TYR A 353 10.10 -2.93 2.88
CA TYR A 353 9.92 -4.11 2.03
C TYR A 353 10.30 -5.44 2.69
N GLU A 354 9.64 -6.52 2.28
CA GLU A 354 9.94 -7.89 2.70
C GLU A 354 11.20 -8.42 2.00
N SER A 355 12.14 -9.01 2.75
CA SER A 355 13.38 -9.57 2.21
C SER A 355 13.79 -10.91 2.84
N ASP A 356 14.86 -11.50 2.31
CA ASP A 356 15.45 -12.79 2.71
C ASP A 356 14.41 -13.91 2.89
N ASN A 357 13.60 -14.14 1.86
CA ASN A 357 12.52 -15.14 1.88
C ASN A 357 11.56 -14.94 3.06
N TYR A 358 11.12 -13.69 3.26
CA TYR A 358 10.19 -13.30 4.32
C TYR A 358 10.75 -13.51 5.74
N ARG A 359 12.08 -13.39 5.92
CA ARG A 359 12.71 -13.45 7.25
C ARG A 359 12.87 -12.07 7.87
N GLU A 360 12.79 -11.02 7.07
CA GLU A 360 13.00 -9.65 7.53
C GLU A 360 12.15 -8.67 6.75
N ILE A 361 11.89 -7.53 7.38
CA ILE A 361 11.39 -6.33 6.72
C ILE A 361 12.44 -5.25 6.88
N ILE A 362 12.88 -4.71 5.76
CA ILE A 362 13.93 -3.70 5.66
C ILE A 362 13.28 -2.35 5.39
N PHE A 363 13.81 -1.33 6.04
CA PHE A 363 13.54 0.06 5.73
C PHE A 363 14.72 0.67 4.96
N LEU A 364 14.40 1.47 3.94
CA LEU A 364 15.35 2.21 3.10
C LEU A 364 14.96 3.69 3.04
N LEU A 365 15.97 4.56 3.08
CA LEU A 365 15.87 5.96 2.66
C LEU A 365 16.72 6.19 1.43
N PHE A 366 16.16 6.84 0.42
CA PHE A 366 16.88 7.25 -0.77
C PHE A 366 16.30 8.54 -1.36
N THR A 367 17.02 9.15 -2.29
CA THR A 367 16.55 10.33 -3.02
C THR A 367 16.29 10.02 -4.49
N LEU A 368 15.53 10.89 -5.16
CA LEU A 368 15.29 10.77 -6.60
C LEU A 368 16.61 10.81 -7.38
N LYS A 369 17.55 11.68 -6.98
CA LYS A 369 18.85 11.79 -7.64
C LYS A 369 19.71 10.53 -7.48
N GLN A 370 19.61 9.84 -6.34
CA GLN A 370 20.30 8.56 -6.14
C GLN A 370 19.72 7.44 -7.02
N ALA A 371 18.39 7.38 -7.14
CA ALA A 371 17.72 6.36 -7.93
C ALA A 371 17.78 6.63 -9.45
N PHE A 372 17.71 7.89 -9.86
CA PHE A 372 17.64 8.34 -11.26
C PHE A 372 18.58 9.53 -11.49
N PRO A 373 19.91 9.32 -11.47
CA PRO A 373 20.88 10.41 -11.59
C PRO A 373 20.82 11.12 -12.95
N ALA A 374 20.29 10.46 -13.99
CA ALA A 374 20.13 11.05 -15.32
C ALA A 374 19.05 12.16 -15.38
N GLU A 375 18.26 12.34 -14.33
CA GLU A 375 17.28 13.43 -14.21
C GLU A 375 17.88 14.72 -13.65
N PHE A 376 19.19 14.75 -13.32
CA PHE A 376 19.87 15.85 -12.62
C PHE A 376 21.23 16.22 -13.20
#